data_AF-A0A1V8TH16-F1
#
_entry.id   AF-A0A1V8TH16-F1
#
_cell.length_a   1.000
_cell.length_b   1.000
_cell.length_c   1.000
_cell.angle_alpha   90.00
_cell.angle_beta   90.00
_cell.angle_gamma   90.00
#
_symmetry.space_group_name_H-M   'P 1'
#
loop_
_entity.id
_entity.type
_entity.pdbx_description
1 polymer ?
#
loop_
_entity_poly.entity_id
_entity_poly.type
_entity_poly.pdbx_seq_one_letter_code
_entity_poly.pdbx_strand_id
1 'polypeptide(L)'
;MKLFAAILALLLAICSTASAYEGPDWGRGWCRSLHPKVCGAINTFCNHGYSSTSRIFTGDNWATNGVRNGNAWVRIAQSCGDRQYVPWDVCFKQFYDMCVYGTKERGEANRDYGRNGCQHWIINNPP
;
A
#
# COMPACT_ATOMS: atom_id res chain seq x y z
N MET A 1 21.87 -46.30 -0.12
CA MET A 1 20.62 -45.75 -0.71
C MET A 1 19.72 -45.05 0.32
N LYS A 2 19.54 -45.56 1.55
CA LYS A 2 18.67 -44.94 2.57
C LYS A 2 19.19 -43.61 3.16
N LEU A 3 20.50 -43.41 3.22
CA LEU A 3 21.13 -42.16 3.73
C LEU A 3 20.95 -40.97 2.78
N PHE A 4 20.96 -41.17 1.46
CA PHE A 4 20.77 -40.09 0.49
C PHE A 4 19.33 -39.55 0.49
N ALA A 5 18.33 -40.43 0.67
CA ALA A 5 16.93 -40.02 0.78
C ALA A 5 16.65 -39.19 2.04
N ALA A 6 17.33 -39.51 3.15
CA ALA A 6 17.19 -38.77 4.41
C ALA A 6 17.82 -37.36 4.33
N ILE A 7 18.93 -37.20 3.62
CA ILE A 7 19.59 -35.89 3.43
C ILE A 7 18.77 -35.00 2.48
N LEU A 8 18.15 -35.58 1.44
CA LEU A 8 17.28 -34.83 0.52
C LEU A 8 15.99 -34.34 1.20
N ALA A 9 15.41 -35.14 2.10
CA ALA A 9 14.24 -34.74 2.89
C ALA A 9 14.55 -33.63 3.91
N LEU A 10 15.78 -33.58 4.44
CA LEU A 10 16.21 -32.52 5.35
C LEU A 10 16.44 -31.18 4.62
N LEU A 11 16.90 -31.22 3.37
CA LEU A 11 17.14 -30.02 2.55
C LEU A 11 15.83 -29.38 2.03
N LEU A 12 14.79 -30.17 1.79
CA LEU A 12 13.48 -29.68 1.34
C LEU A 12 12.62 -29.05 2.45
N ALA A 13 12.92 -29.32 3.73
CA ALA A 13 12.21 -28.74 4.87
C ALA A 13 12.64 -27.30 5.23
N ILE A 14 13.76 -26.81 4.66
CA ILE A 14 14.32 -25.49 4.98
C ILE A 14 13.73 -24.38 4.10
N CYS A 15 13.09 -24.72 2.97
CA CYS A 15 12.31 -23.76 2.19
C CYS A 15 10.89 -23.57 2.77
N SER A 16 10.81 -23.33 4.07
CA SER A 16 9.63 -22.66 4.63
C SER A 16 9.64 -21.26 4.05
N THR A 17 8.76 -21.01 3.08
CA THR A 17 8.58 -19.71 2.44
C THR A 17 8.10 -18.72 3.49
N ALA A 18 9.03 -18.15 4.24
CA ALA A 18 8.82 -16.86 4.87
C ALA A 18 8.61 -15.88 3.73
N SER A 19 7.35 -15.58 3.41
CA SER A 19 7.05 -14.34 2.70
C SER A 19 7.72 -13.24 3.52
N ALA A 20 8.79 -12.65 3.00
CA ALA A 20 9.40 -11.50 3.65
C ALA A 20 8.26 -10.51 3.87
N TYR A 21 7.87 -10.27 5.12
CA TYR A 21 6.94 -9.20 5.43
C TYR A 21 7.67 -7.92 5.08
N GLU A 22 7.45 -7.47 3.86
CA GLU A 22 7.86 -6.16 3.42
C GLU A 22 6.98 -5.19 4.19
N GLY A 23 7.56 -4.63 5.25
CA GLY A 23 6.88 -3.75 6.17
C GLY A 23 6.35 -2.48 5.52
N PRO A 24 5.74 -1.57 6.30
CA PRO A 24 5.11 -0.36 5.80
C PRO A 24 6.06 0.56 5.01
N ASP A 25 7.37 0.44 5.20
CA ASP A 25 8.37 1.24 4.47
C ASP A 25 8.75 0.66 3.09
N TRP A 26 8.16 -0.45 2.66
CA TRP A 26 8.44 -1.00 1.34
C TRP A 26 8.07 0.00 0.24
N GLY A 27 8.94 0.10 -0.78
CA GLY A 27 8.76 1.03 -1.90
C GLY A 27 8.93 2.52 -1.55
N ARG A 28 8.91 2.90 -0.26
CA ARG A 28 8.96 4.31 0.20
C ARG A 28 10.16 5.06 -0.34
N GLY A 29 11.35 4.46 -0.30
CA GLY A 29 12.59 5.07 -0.80
C GLY A 29 12.55 5.34 -2.30
N TRP A 30 12.08 4.37 -3.09
CA TRP A 30 11.91 4.53 -4.54
C TRP A 30 10.85 5.57 -4.88
N CYS A 31 9.66 5.47 -4.26
CA CYS A 31 8.60 6.45 -4.44
C CYS A 31 9.07 7.87 -4.10
N ARG A 32 9.82 8.05 -3.00
CA ARG A 32 10.38 9.35 -2.62
C ARG A 32 11.37 9.89 -3.65
N SER A 33 12.22 9.02 -4.20
CA SER A 33 13.24 9.38 -5.19
C SER A 33 12.62 9.82 -6.52
N LEU A 34 11.65 9.05 -7.01
CA LEU A 34 11.00 9.29 -8.30
C LEU A 34 9.89 10.33 -8.23
N HIS A 35 9.08 10.30 -7.16
CA HIS A 35 7.83 11.04 -7.04
C HIS A 35 7.70 11.66 -5.63
N PRO A 36 8.56 12.63 -5.25
CA PRO A 36 8.62 13.15 -3.88
C PRO A 36 7.30 13.77 -3.39
N LYS A 37 6.52 14.37 -4.29
CA LYS A 37 5.20 14.95 -3.96
C LYS A 37 4.16 13.88 -3.66
N VAL A 38 4.12 12.81 -4.46
CA VAL A 38 3.27 11.63 -4.20
C VAL A 38 3.65 11.01 -2.85
N CYS A 39 4.94 10.75 -2.62
CA CYS A 39 5.42 10.23 -1.34
C CYS A 39 4.99 11.12 -0.15
N GLY A 40 5.08 12.45 -0.29
CA GLY A 40 4.63 13.38 0.73
C GLY A 40 3.11 13.33 1.01
N ALA A 41 2.29 13.19 -0.03
CA ALA A 41 0.85 13.02 0.10
C ALA A 41 0.50 11.69 0.79
N ILE A 42 1.16 10.58 0.41
CA ILE A 42 1.02 9.25 1.04
C ILE A 42 1.35 9.32 2.54
N ASN A 43 2.49 9.90 2.89
CA ASN A 43 2.91 10.06 4.28
C ASN A 43 1.86 10.81 5.10
N THR A 44 1.33 11.90 4.56
CA THR A 44 0.33 12.69 5.29
C THR A 44 -0.99 11.93 5.43
N PHE A 45 -1.44 11.27 4.35
CA PHE A 45 -2.69 10.50 4.37
C PHE A 45 -2.64 9.30 5.32
N CYS A 46 -1.60 8.46 5.23
CA CYS A 46 -1.52 7.23 6.01
C CYS A 46 -1.15 7.45 7.49
N ASN A 47 -0.39 8.51 7.81
CA ASN A 47 -0.11 8.86 9.22
C ASN A 47 -1.38 9.24 9.99
N HIS A 48 -2.47 9.63 9.31
CA HIS A 48 -3.76 9.82 9.98
C HIS A 48 -4.22 8.53 10.68
N GLY A 49 -4.04 7.37 10.05
CA GLY A 49 -4.43 6.08 10.60
C GLY A 49 -3.52 5.53 11.70
N TYR A 50 -2.38 6.19 11.97
CA TYR A 50 -1.43 5.78 13.01
C TYR A 50 -1.90 6.15 14.41
N SER A 51 -2.71 7.21 14.57
CA SER A 51 -3.23 7.63 15.87
C SER A 51 -4.30 6.66 16.37
N SER A 52 -4.30 6.33 17.66
CA SER A 52 -5.34 5.52 18.29
C SER A 52 -6.75 6.15 18.22
N THR A 53 -6.80 7.48 18.05
CA THR A 53 -8.04 8.26 17.93
C THR A 53 -8.50 8.46 16.49
N SER A 54 -7.66 8.15 15.50
CA SER A 54 -7.90 8.45 14.10
C SER A 54 -7.68 7.18 13.27
N ARG A 55 -8.76 6.64 12.74
CA ARG A 55 -8.74 5.44 11.90
C ARG A 55 -9.19 5.81 10.50
N ILE A 56 -8.58 5.20 9.50
CA ILE A 56 -9.01 5.38 8.12
C ILE A 56 -10.07 4.32 7.84
N PHE A 57 -11.30 4.77 7.58
CA PHE A 57 -12.34 3.95 6.99
C PHE A 57 -12.67 4.49 5.60
N THR A 58 -12.89 3.60 4.64
CA THR A 58 -13.44 4.02 3.35
C THR A 58 -14.80 4.69 3.54
N GLY A 59 -15.16 5.59 2.62
CA GLY A 59 -16.42 6.35 2.70
C GLY A 59 -16.39 7.52 3.69
N ASP A 60 -15.46 7.55 4.66
CA ASP A 60 -15.27 8.72 5.52
C ASP A 60 -14.68 9.90 4.74
N ASN A 61 -14.93 11.12 5.24
CA ASN A 61 -14.47 12.35 4.58
C ASN A 61 -12.96 12.38 4.36
N TRP A 62 -12.16 11.90 5.32
CA TRP A 62 -10.70 11.83 5.17
C TRP A 62 -10.29 10.95 3.99
N ALA A 63 -10.87 9.74 3.90
CA ALA A 63 -10.56 8.80 2.84
C ALA A 63 -11.04 9.29 1.46
N THR A 64 -12.26 9.80 1.40
CA THR A 64 -12.93 10.22 0.15
C THR A 64 -12.33 11.51 -0.42
N ASN A 65 -12.11 12.52 0.43
CA ASN A 65 -11.52 13.80 0.00
C ASN A 65 -10.03 13.68 -0.27
N GLY A 66 -9.35 12.75 0.43
CA GLY A 66 -7.93 12.52 0.26
C GLY A 66 -7.05 13.66 0.76
N VAL A 67 -5.77 13.55 0.47
CA VAL A 67 -4.74 14.52 0.88
C VAL A 67 -3.90 14.92 -0.32
N ARG A 68 -3.57 16.22 -0.39
CA ARG A 68 -2.73 16.80 -1.44
C ARG A 68 -1.36 17.18 -0.91
N ASN A 69 -0.36 17.11 -1.79
CA ASN A 69 0.96 17.73 -1.58
C ASN A 69 1.45 18.31 -2.92
N GLY A 70 1.28 19.62 -3.11
CA GLY A 70 1.38 20.23 -4.43
C GLY A 70 0.28 19.68 -5.35
N ASN A 71 0.66 19.28 -6.57
CA ASN A 71 -0.29 18.71 -7.54
C ASN A 71 -0.67 17.26 -7.21
N ALA A 72 0.18 16.53 -6.48
CA ALA A 72 -0.08 15.15 -6.09
C ALA A 72 -1.26 15.05 -5.11
N TRP A 73 -2.13 14.07 -5.33
CA TRP A 73 -3.33 13.81 -4.55
C TRP A 73 -3.53 12.30 -4.38
N VAL A 74 -3.73 11.87 -3.13
CA VAL A 74 -4.01 10.47 -2.80
C VAL A 74 -5.33 10.36 -2.06
N ARG A 75 -6.13 9.34 -2.39
CA ARG A 75 -7.43 9.08 -1.74
C ARG A 75 -7.83 7.62 -1.86
N ILE A 76 -8.82 7.24 -1.06
CA ILE A 76 -9.46 5.92 -1.13
C ILE A 76 -10.97 6.13 -1.23
N ALA A 77 -11.53 5.83 -2.40
CA ALA A 77 -12.97 5.84 -2.61
C ALA A 77 -13.59 4.49 -2.19
N GLN A 78 -14.90 4.48 -2.06
CA GLN A 78 -15.69 3.29 -1.73
C GLN A 78 -16.75 3.08 -2.82
N SER A 79 -16.94 1.83 -3.25
CA SER A 79 -18.06 1.44 -4.13
C SER A 79 -19.10 0.55 -3.47
N CYS A 80 -18.76 -0.12 -2.38
CA CYS A 80 -19.69 -0.97 -1.66
C CYS A 80 -20.45 -0.19 -0.59
N GLY A 81 -21.62 -0.67 -0.16
CA GLY A 81 -22.47 0.05 0.81
C GLY A 81 -21.88 0.12 2.22
N ASP A 82 -20.82 -0.63 2.51
CA ASP A 82 -20.21 -0.78 3.82
C ASP A 82 -18.81 -0.14 3.89
N ARG A 83 -18.57 0.60 4.98
CA ARG A 83 -17.26 1.18 5.28
C ARG A 83 -16.26 0.09 5.64
N GLN A 84 -15.07 0.15 5.06
CA GLN A 84 -14.00 -0.81 5.32
C GLN A 84 -12.83 -0.13 6.02
N TYR A 85 -12.34 -0.76 7.09
CA TYR A 85 -11.17 -0.28 7.80
C TYR A 85 -9.91 -0.48 6.94
N VAL A 86 -9.04 0.52 6.97
CA VAL A 86 -7.73 0.51 6.33
C VAL A 86 -6.66 0.60 7.42
N PRO A 87 -5.97 -0.51 7.74
CA PRO A 87 -4.84 -0.49 8.66
C PRO A 87 -3.73 0.45 8.17
N TRP A 88 -3.06 1.13 9.10
CA TRP A 88 -2.05 2.14 8.78
C TRP A 88 -0.87 1.58 7.98
N ASP A 89 -0.43 0.37 8.31
CA ASP A 89 0.69 -0.30 7.65
C ASP A 89 0.32 -0.77 6.24
N VAL A 90 -0.91 -1.29 6.10
CA VAL A 90 -1.51 -1.63 4.81
C VAL A 90 -1.67 -0.40 3.93
N CYS A 91 -2.04 0.75 4.50
CA CYS A 91 -2.12 2.04 3.79
C CYS A 91 -0.80 2.39 3.13
N PHE A 92 0.29 2.37 3.90
CA PHE A 92 1.60 2.67 3.35
C PHE A 92 2.02 1.66 2.29
N LYS A 93 1.88 0.37 2.57
CA LYS A 93 2.28 -0.69 1.65
C LYS A 93 1.59 -0.55 0.29
N GLN A 94 0.26 -0.42 0.26
CA GLN A 94 -0.50 -0.34 -0.99
C GLN A 94 -0.19 0.94 -1.77
N PHE A 95 -0.15 2.11 -1.11
CA PHE A 95 0.14 3.34 -1.81
C PHE A 95 1.58 3.43 -2.33
N TYR A 96 2.57 2.92 -1.59
CA TYR A 96 3.93 2.86 -2.12
C TYR A 96 4.05 1.88 -3.29
N ASP A 97 3.27 0.80 -3.32
CA ASP A 97 3.23 -0.15 -4.45
C ASP A 97 2.71 0.50 -5.70
N MET A 98 1.59 1.18 -5.54
CA MET A 98 1.01 2.00 -6.59
C MET A 98 1.94 3.11 -7.06
N CYS A 99 2.69 3.76 -6.17
CA CYS A 99 3.63 4.81 -6.53
C CYS A 99 4.83 4.26 -7.32
N VAL A 100 5.39 3.11 -6.91
CA VAL A 100 6.56 2.50 -7.55
C VAL A 100 6.21 1.91 -8.92
N TYR A 101 5.04 1.27 -9.04
CA TYR A 101 4.58 0.63 -10.28
C TYR A 101 3.57 1.46 -11.08
N GLY A 102 3.34 2.70 -10.68
CA GLY A 102 2.49 3.65 -11.39
C GLY A 102 3.15 4.17 -12.66
N THR A 103 2.57 5.21 -13.27
CA THR A 103 3.15 5.87 -14.45
C THR A 103 4.56 6.34 -14.14
N LYS A 104 5.52 6.05 -15.03
CA LYS A 104 6.94 6.34 -14.80
C LYS A 104 7.24 7.81 -14.54
N GLU A 105 6.52 8.74 -15.17
CA GLU A 105 6.80 10.16 -15.02
C GLU A 105 6.23 10.76 -13.73
N ARG A 106 5.10 10.21 -13.23
CA ARG A 106 4.26 10.90 -12.25
C ARG A 106 3.83 10.07 -11.04
N GLY A 107 4.06 8.76 -11.04
CA GLY A 107 3.61 7.85 -9.99
C GLY A 107 2.09 7.72 -9.92
N GLU A 108 1.35 8.07 -10.98
CA GLU A 108 -0.10 7.96 -11.05
C GLU A 108 -0.52 6.50 -11.16
N ALA A 109 -1.57 6.14 -10.43
CA ALA A 109 -2.06 4.78 -10.37
C ALA A 109 -3.49 4.74 -9.84
N ASN A 110 -4.24 3.72 -10.25
CA ASN A 110 -5.55 3.39 -9.73
C ASN A 110 -5.62 1.88 -9.53
N ARG A 111 -6.01 1.43 -8.34
CA ARG A 111 -6.09 0.01 -7.99
C ARG A 111 -7.21 -0.26 -7.00
N ASP A 112 -7.76 -1.46 -7.10
CA ASP A 112 -8.84 -1.93 -6.24
C ASP A 112 -8.30 -2.90 -5.19
N TYR A 113 -8.66 -2.66 -3.94
CA TYR A 113 -8.27 -3.47 -2.80
C TYR A 113 -9.46 -3.67 -1.84
N GLY A 114 -9.17 -4.31 -0.71
CA GLY A 114 -10.13 -4.60 0.34
C GLY A 114 -11.09 -5.73 -0.02
N ARG A 115 -12.09 -5.93 0.84
CA ARG A 115 -13.06 -7.01 0.64
C ARG A 115 -13.86 -6.70 -0.63
N ASN A 116 -13.93 -7.68 -1.54
CA ASN A 116 -14.65 -7.61 -2.82
C ASN A 116 -14.18 -6.48 -3.76
N GLY A 117 -12.96 -5.95 -3.61
CA GLY A 117 -12.47 -4.85 -4.45
C GLY A 117 -13.17 -3.51 -4.21
N CYS A 118 -13.81 -3.35 -3.05
CA CYS A 118 -14.64 -2.18 -2.75
C CYS A 118 -13.86 -0.90 -2.44
N GLN A 119 -12.54 -1.00 -2.21
CA GLN A 119 -11.69 0.13 -1.91
C GLN A 119 -10.98 0.55 -3.20
N HIS A 120 -11.27 1.75 -3.70
CA HIS A 120 -10.64 2.28 -4.91
C HIS A 120 -9.54 3.26 -4.53
N TRP A 121 -8.31 2.80 -4.61
CA TRP A 121 -7.11 3.55 -4.22
C TRP A 121 -6.59 4.30 -5.42
N ILE A 122 -6.37 5.60 -5.24
CA ILE A 122 -6.07 6.50 -6.35
C ILE A 122 -4.89 7.39 -5.98
N ILE A 123 -3.91 7.46 -6.90
CA ILE A 123 -2.85 8.45 -6.92
C ILE A 123 -3.00 9.25 -8.22
N ASN A 124 -3.24 10.55 -8.08
CA ASN A 124 -3.22 11.49 -9.19
C ASN A 124 -2.09 12.50 -8.97
N ASN A 125 -1.39 12.88 -10.02
CA ASN A 125 -0.30 13.85 -9.95
C ASN A 125 -0.23 14.63 -11.27
N PRO A 126 -1.27 15.43 -11.58
CA PRO A 126 -1.34 16.19 -12.81
C PRO A 126 -0.14 17.15 -12.95
N PRO A 127 0.21 17.51 -14.20
CA PRO A 127 1.29 18.45 -14.48
C PRO A 127 1.08 19.81 -13.80
#